data_AF-A0A1V2JHR0-F1
#
_entry.id   AF-A0A1V2JHR0-F1
#
_cell.length_a   1.000
_cell.length_b   1.000
_cell.length_c   1.000
_cell.angle_alpha   90.00
_cell.angle_beta   90.00
_cell.angle_gamma   90.00
#
_symmetry.space_group_name_H-M   'P 1'
#
loop_
_entity.id
_entity.type
_entity.pdbx_description
1 polymer ?
#
loop_
_entity_poly.entity_id
_entity_poly.type
_entity_poly.pdbx_seq_one_letter_code
_entity_poly.pdbx_strand_id
1 'polypeptide(L)'
;MKEWSSLCKSKLGSVVDLREQRVLAMDDGAYKISDNQYFLADAFPVEGEEKLSLLSLYWASSEAAFRRAYYRDVENDDLAVCQPPAELLPVGAGATYRQIKEALGALGSDRVMEYASYRVMSDGAFVHKGLESASAVYYFRSPDIADDELPYAILWKLSSV
;
A
#
# COMPACT_ATOMS: atom_id res chain seq x y z
N MET A 1 12.40 -10.91 -6.71
CA MET A 1 11.72 -9.85 -5.95
C MET A 1 12.53 -8.58 -6.14
N LYS A 2 11.89 -7.41 -6.35
CA LYS A 2 12.65 -6.15 -6.44
C LYS A 2 12.93 -5.64 -5.03
N GLU A 3 14.11 -5.08 -4.80
CA GLU A 3 14.47 -4.52 -3.49
C GLU A 3 13.62 -3.27 -3.19
N TRP A 4 13.00 -3.23 -2.01
CA TRP A 4 12.19 -2.09 -1.57
C TRP A 4 13.01 -0.80 -1.49
N SER A 5 14.27 -0.91 -1.10
CA SER A 5 15.24 0.20 -1.14
C SER A 5 15.40 0.86 -2.51
N SER A 6 15.16 0.11 -3.60
CA SER A 6 15.18 0.64 -4.97
C SER A 6 13.81 1.13 -5.40
N LEU A 7 12.75 0.40 -5.05
CA LEU A 7 11.37 0.78 -5.37
C LEU A 7 11.01 2.13 -4.74
N CYS A 8 11.28 2.33 -3.45
CA CYS A 8 10.96 3.57 -2.72
C CYS A 8 11.68 4.82 -3.24
N LYS A 9 12.72 4.67 -4.07
CA LYS A 9 13.43 5.78 -4.74
C LYS A 9 12.78 6.20 -6.06
N SER A 10 11.78 5.46 -6.51
CA SER A 10 11.05 5.78 -7.74
C SER A 10 10.28 7.10 -7.58
N LYS A 11 10.04 7.80 -8.69
CA LYS A 11 9.30 9.07 -8.67
C LYS A 11 7.89 8.90 -9.18
N LEU A 12 6.98 9.71 -8.64
CA LEU A 12 5.64 9.85 -9.22
C LEU A 12 5.77 10.23 -10.71
N GLY A 13 5.04 9.53 -11.58
CA GLY A 13 5.08 9.75 -13.01
C GLY A 13 6.22 9.07 -13.77
N SER A 14 7.05 8.27 -13.08
CA SER A 14 8.11 7.50 -13.76
C SER A 14 7.48 6.51 -14.73
N VAL A 15 8.03 6.44 -15.95
CA VAL A 15 7.56 5.50 -16.97
C VAL A 15 7.95 4.09 -16.57
N VAL A 16 6.98 3.18 -16.49
CA VAL A 16 7.20 1.76 -16.25
C VAL A 16 7.11 1.02 -17.58
N ASP A 17 8.21 0.38 -17.98
CA ASP A 17 8.19 -0.52 -19.13
C ASP A 17 7.70 -1.91 -18.71
N LEU A 18 6.52 -2.29 -19.22
CA LEU A 18 5.88 -3.58 -19.01
C LEU A 18 6.62 -4.75 -19.67
N ARG A 19 7.42 -4.50 -20.72
CA ARG A 19 8.12 -5.57 -21.45
C ARG A 19 9.35 -6.07 -20.69
N GLU A 20 10.02 -5.18 -19.95
CA GLU A 20 11.19 -5.53 -19.14
C GLU A 20 10.82 -6.07 -17.76
N GLN A 21 9.67 -5.65 -17.23
CA GLN A 21 9.22 -6.07 -15.91
C GLN A 21 8.18 -7.17 -16.06
N ARG A 22 8.45 -8.38 -15.55
CA ARG A 22 7.48 -9.48 -15.48
C ARG A 22 6.34 -9.14 -14.52
N VAL A 23 5.50 -8.18 -14.88
CA VAL A 23 4.39 -7.69 -14.08
C VAL A 23 3.09 -8.22 -14.66
N LEU A 24 2.13 -8.51 -13.78
CA LEU A 24 0.83 -9.02 -14.16
C LEU A 24 -0.20 -7.90 -13.95
N ALA A 25 -0.85 -7.50 -15.04
CA ALA A 25 -1.92 -6.51 -14.96
C ALA A 25 -3.10 -7.07 -14.17
N MET A 26 -3.64 -6.23 -13.29
CA MET A 26 -4.87 -6.46 -12.53
C MET A 26 -5.91 -5.41 -12.95
N ASP A 27 -7.06 -5.39 -12.29
CA ASP A 27 -8.12 -4.43 -12.59
C ASP A 27 -7.76 -3.00 -12.11
N ASP A 28 -8.41 -1.99 -12.68
CA ASP A 28 -8.35 -0.58 -12.27
C ASP A 28 -6.93 0.02 -12.17
N GLY A 29 -6.01 -0.37 -13.06
CA GLY A 29 -4.66 0.21 -13.11
C GLY A 29 -3.73 -0.29 -12.00
N ALA A 30 -4.07 -1.40 -11.36
CA ALA A 30 -3.17 -2.11 -10.47
C ALA A 30 -2.34 -3.16 -11.23
N TYR A 31 -1.12 -3.37 -10.77
CA TYR A 31 -0.17 -4.30 -11.37
C TYR A 31 0.59 -5.06 -10.28
N LYS A 32 0.72 -6.37 -10.43
CA LYS A 32 1.46 -7.25 -9.53
C LYS A 32 2.90 -7.43 -10.02
N ILE A 33 3.87 -7.13 -9.15
CA ILE A 33 5.31 -7.32 -9.40
C ILE A 33 5.77 -8.69 -8.89
N SER A 34 5.28 -9.07 -7.70
CA SER A 34 5.54 -10.37 -7.06
C SER A 34 4.46 -10.65 -6.02
N ASP A 35 4.60 -11.72 -5.23
CA ASP A 35 3.56 -12.18 -4.30
C ASP A 35 3.10 -11.12 -3.28
N ASN A 36 3.99 -10.21 -2.89
CA ASN A 36 3.75 -9.18 -1.89
C ASN A 36 4.08 -7.75 -2.39
N GLN A 37 4.27 -7.56 -3.69
CA GLN A 37 4.64 -6.27 -4.29
C GLN A 37 3.71 -5.93 -5.43
N TYR A 38 3.11 -4.75 -5.35
CA TYR A 38 2.15 -4.23 -6.32
C TYR A 38 2.45 -2.76 -6.59
N PHE A 39 1.92 -2.23 -7.68
CA PHE A 39 1.93 -0.79 -7.95
C PHE A 39 0.66 -0.35 -8.64
N LEU A 40 0.34 0.93 -8.50
CA LEU A 40 -0.71 1.58 -9.28
C LEU A 40 -0.07 2.42 -10.38
N ALA A 41 -0.64 2.41 -11.57
CA ALA A 41 -0.19 3.24 -12.67
C ALA A 41 -1.35 3.65 -13.59
N ASP A 42 -1.24 4.85 -14.15
CA ASP A 42 -2.12 5.31 -15.21
C ASP A 42 -1.54 4.94 -16.57
N ALA A 43 -2.37 4.40 -17.45
CA ALA A 43 -2.03 4.17 -18.84
C ALA A 43 -2.16 5.45 -19.66
N PHE A 44 -1.17 5.74 -20.51
CA PHE A 44 -1.20 6.87 -21.42
C PHE A 44 -0.54 6.51 -22.76
N PRO A 45 -1.07 7.00 -23.89
CA PRO A 45 -0.50 6.72 -25.20
C PRO A 45 0.74 7.58 -25.47
N VAL A 46 1.81 6.97 -25.98
CA VAL A 46 2.99 7.65 -26.50
C VAL A 46 3.35 7.03 -27.85
N GLU A 47 3.25 7.81 -28.93
CA GLU A 47 3.60 7.37 -30.29
C GLU A 47 2.91 6.07 -30.75
N GLY A 48 1.69 5.81 -30.24
CA GLY A 48 0.91 4.61 -30.55
C GLY A 48 1.24 3.39 -29.70
N GLU A 49 2.20 3.48 -28.79
CA GLU A 49 2.44 2.49 -27.73
C GLU A 49 1.84 2.98 -26.40
N GLU A 50 1.18 2.07 -25.68
CA GLU A 50 0.69 2.35 -24.34
C GLU A 50 1.84 2.30 -23.33
N LYS A 51 2.01 3.37 -22.57
CA LYS A 51 2.99 3.48 -21.49
C LYS A 51 2.29 3.66 -20.15
N LEU A 52 2.96 3.25 -19.08
CA LEU A 52 2.44 3.35 -17.73
C LEU A 52 3.17 4.43 -16.93
N SER A 53 2.39 5.28 -16.27
CA SER A 53 2.85 6.33 -15.38
C SER A 53 2.70 5.86 -13.94
N LEU A 54 3.81 5.61 -13.25
CA LEU A 54 3.80 5.09 -11.88
C LEU A 54 3.17 6.09 -10.90
N LEU A 55 2.15 5.65 -10.16
CA LEU A 55 1.44 6.47 -9.17
C LEU A 55 1.90 6.17 -7.74
N SER A 56 1.93 4.90 -7.37
CA SER A 56 2.23 4.47 -6.02
C SER A 56 2.68 3.01 -5.98
N LEU A 57 3.25 2.61 -4.85
CA LEU A 57 3.66 1.23 -4.59
C LEU A 57 2.84 0.66 -3.44
N TYR A 58 2.65 -0.65 -3.46
CA TYR A 58 1.91 -1.39 -2.45
C TYR A 58 2.71 -2.59 -2.00
N TRP A 59 2.84 -2.73 -0.69
CA TRP A 59 3.13 -4.01 -0.07
C TRP A 59 1.82 -4.59 0.49
N ALA A 60 1.66 -5.90 0.41
CA ALA A 60 0.59 -6.62 1.09
C ALA A 60 1.08 -8.00 1.53
N SER A 61 0.53 -8.52 2.63
CA SER A 61 0.91 -9.84 3.15
C SER A 61 0.56 -11.01 2.22
N SER A 62 -0.41 -10.80 1.32
CA SER A 62 -0.85 -11.70 0.27
C SER A 62 -1.56 -10.93 -0.85
N GLU A 63 -1.94 -11.61 -1.94
CA GLU A 63 -2.81 -11.02 -2.98
C GLU A 63 -4.21 -10.70 -2.45
N ALA A 64 -4.78 -11.58 -1.61
CA ALA A 64 -6.08 -11.34 -0.98
C ALA A 64 -6.04 -10.09 -0.08
N ALA A 65 -4.96 -9.90 0.67
CA ALA A 65 -4.70 -8.69 1.45
C ALA A 65 -4.61 -7.43 0.56
N PHE A 66 -3.93 -7.50 -0.59
CA PHE A 66 -3.91 -6.39 -1.55
C PHE A 66 -5.31 -6.05 -2.06
N ARG A 67 -6.09 -7.07 -2.44
CA ARG A 67 -7.46 -6.91 -2.95
C ARG A 67 -8.39 -6.32 -1.89
N ARG A 68 -8.25 -6.71 -0.62
CA ARG A 68 -8.97 -6.08 0.49
C ARG A 68 -8.62 -4.59 0.60
N ALA A 69 -7.33 -4.25 0.56
CA ALA A 69 -6.89 -2.86 0.74
C ALA A 69 -7.33 -1.95 -0.41
N TYR A 70 -7.19 -2.42 -1.65
CA TYR A 70 -7.42 -1.62 -2.85
C TYR A 70 -8.86 -1.73 -3.39
N TYR A 71 -9.35 -2.96 -3.62
CA TYR A 71 -10.70 -3.21 -4.17
C TYR A 71 -11.79 -3.34 -3.10
N ARG A 72 -11.44 -3.29 -1.81
CA ARG A 72 -12.38 -3.47 -0.68
C ARG A 72 -13.04 -4.87 -0.70
N ASP A 73 -12.31 -5.86 -1.18
CA ASP A 73 -12.70 -7.27 -1.24
C ASP A 73 -12.52 -7.94 0.14
N VAL A 74 -13.45 -7.65 1.05
CA VAL A 74 -13.37 -8.08 2.47
C VAL A 74 -13.62 -9.58 2.62
N GLU A 75 -14.52 -10.14 1.82
CA GLU A 75 -15.00 -11.52 1.91
C GLU A 75 -13.95 -12.55 1.50
N ASN A 76 -13.04 -12.16 0.60
CA ASN A 76 -11.99 -13.04 0.09
C ASN A 76 -10.64 -12.84 0.79
N ASP A 77 -10.59 -12.08 1.89
CA ASP A 77 -9.36 -11.92 2.67
C ASP A 77 -8.93 -13.26 3.29
N ASP A 78 -7.66 -13.61 3.12
CA ASP A 78 -7.08 -14.88 3.59
C ASP A 78 -6.47 -14.78 5.00
N LEU A 79 -6.60 -13.61 5.65
CA LEU A 79 -6.01 -13.30 6.95
C LEU A 79 -4.49 -13.51 7.03
N ALA A 80 -3.79 -13.51 5.89
CA ALA A 80 -2.35 -13.75 5.87
C ALA A 80 -1.62 -12.71 6.73
N VAL A 81 -0.69 -13.20 7.56
CA VAL A 81 0.18 -12.37 8.39
C VAL A 81 1.61 -12.53 7.89
N CYS A 82 2.23 -11.41 7.57
CA CYS A 82 3.61 -11.36 7.11
C CYS A 82 4.27 -10.10 7.67
N GLN A 83 5.57 -10.15 7.91
CA GLN A 83 6.31 -8.98 8.36
C GLN A 83 6.42 -7.96 7.21
N PRO A 84 6.09 -6.68 7.46
CA PRO A 84 6.30 -5.65 6.45
C PRO A 84 7.80 -5.43 6.19
N PRO A 85 8.16 -4.99 4.97
CA PRO A 85 9.53 -4.57 4.66
C PRO A 85 9.95 -3.41 5.57
N ALA A 86 11.14 -3.49 6.14
CA ALA A 86 11.64 -2.47 7.07
C ALA A 86 11.77 -1.10 6.40
N GLU A 87 12.01 -1.06 5.08
CA GLU A 87 12.10 0.16 4.29
C GLU A 87 10.78 0.93 4.18
N LEU A 88 9.65 0.26 4.44
CA LEU A 88 8.32 0.87 4.43
C LEU A 88 7.87 1.32 5.82
N LEU A 89 8.63 1.01 6.87
CA LEU A 89 8.32 1.41 8.24
C LEU A 89 8.88 2.81 8.53
N PRO A 90 8.28 3.56 9.48
CA PRO A 90 8.88 4.78 9.98
C PRO A 90 10.29 4.50 10.54
N VAL A 91 11.21 5.45 10.33
CA VAL A 91 12.61 5.27 10.73
C VAL A 91 12.73 4.97 12.22
N GLY A 92 13.34 3.82 12.55
CA GLY A 92 13.55 3.38 13.94
C GLY A 92 12.30 2.79 14.62
N ALA A 93 11.17 2.69 13.92
CA ALA A 93 9.97 2.05 14.43
C ALA A 93 10.02 0.53 14.24
N GLY A 94 9.32 -0.18 15.12
CA GLY A 94 8.92 -1.56 14.83
C GLY A 94 7.67 -1.61 13.94
N ALA A 95 7.17 -2.82 13.69
CA ALA A 95 6.11 -3.07 12.71
C ALA A 95 4.69 -3.06 13.29
N THR A 96 4.51 -2.96 14.62
CA THR A 96 3.17 -3.03 15.20
C THR A 96 2.43 -1.69 15.09
N TYR A 97 1.11 -1.74 15.12
CA TYR A 97 0.24 -0.56 15.12
C TYR A 97 0.70 0.50 16.13
N ARG A 98 0.95 0.11 17.40
CA ARG A 98 1.40 1.04 18.44
C ARG A 98 2.71 1.71 18.07
N GLN A 99 3.69 0.91 17.63
CA GLN A 99 5.04 1.40 17.30
C GLN A 99 5.03 2.34 16.10
N ILE A 100 4.26 1.99 15.06
CA ILE A 100 4.08 2.84 13.87
C ILE A 100 3.38 4.14 14.28
N LYS A 101 2.30 4.07 15.05
CA LYS A 101 1.55 5.25 15.50
C LYS A 101 2.40 6.19 16.35
N GLU A 102 3.16 5.67 17.30
CA GLU A 102 4.08 6.46 18.14
C GLU A 102 5.16 7.14 17.30
N ALA A 103 5.81 6.40 16.39
CA ALA A 103 6.86 6.93 15.55
C ALA A 103 6.34 8.02 14.59
N LEU A 104 5.15 7.83 14.01
CA LEU A 104 4.50 8.84 13.19
C LEU A 104 4.13 10.08 14.03
N GLY A 105 3.59 9.88 15.24
CA GLY A 105 3.24 10.97 16.15
C GLY A 105 4.44 11.82 16.58
N ALA A 106 5.61 11.19 16.75
CA ALA A 106 6.86 11.89 17.05
C ALA A 106 7.34 12.83 15.93
N LEU A 107 6.90 12.62 14.68
CA LEU A 107 7.19 13.50 13.53
C LEU A 107 6.26 14.74 13.48
N GLY A 108 5.29 14.84 14.41
CA GLY A 108 4.33 15.93 14.55
C GLY A 108 2.89 15.45 14.32
N SER A 109 1.99 15.77 15.27
CA SER A 109 0.58 15.33 15.27
C SER A 109 -0.21 15.77 14.04
N ASP A 110 0.09 16.93 13.46
CA ASP A 110 -0.65 17.49 12.33
C ASP A 110 -0.37 16.78 11.00
N ARG A 111 0.53 15.78 11.01
CA ARG A 111 0.98 15.06 9.81
C ARG A 111 0.46 13.62 9.75
N VAL A 112 -0.31 13.19 10.74
CA VAL A 112 -0.80 11.82 10.85
C VAL A 112 -2.31 11.81 10.97
N MET A 113 -2.97 11.07 10.09
CA MET A 113 -4.41 10.86 10.12
C MET A 113 -4.70 9.41 10.46
N GLU A 114 -5.52 9.18 11.48
CA GLU A 114 -6.08 7.88 11.78
C GLU A 114 -7.55 7.84 11.36
N TYR A 115 -7.95 6.79 10.65
CA TYR A 115 -9.32 6.64 10.17
C TYR A 115 -9.76 5.18 10.09
N ALA A 116 -11.07 4.99 9.92
CA ALA A 116 -11.69 3.71 9.60
C ALA A 116 -12.39 3.81 8.23
N SER A 117 -12.30 2.76 7.43
CA SER A 117 -12.88 2.67 6.10
C SER A 117 -13.99 1.63 6.05
N TYR A 118 -15.10 1.97 5.40
CA TYR A 118 -16.31 1.14 5.29
C TYR A 118 -16.86 1.14 3.86
N ARG A 119 -17.55 0.08 3.46
CA ARG A 119 -18.31 0.00 2.21
C ARG A 119 -19.69 0.64 2.34
N VAL A 120 -19.72 1.97 2.48
CA VAL A 120 -20.92 2.75 2.79
C VAL A 120 -22.07 2.54 1.79
N MET A 121 -21.78 2.41 0.49
CA MET A 121 -22.81 2.27 -0.55
C MET A 121 -23.24 0.81 -0.85
N SER A 122 -22.65 -0.18 -0.19
CA SER A 122 -22.95 -1.60 -0.44
C SER A 122 -23.65 -2.22 0.77
N ASP A 123 -22.92 -2.46 1.85
CA ASP A 123 -23.39 -3.22 3.01
C ASP A 123 -22.91 -2.66 4.35
N GLY A 124 -22.13 -1.57 4.33
CA GLY A 124 -21.55 -0.98 5.54
C GLY A 124 -20.45 -1.82 6.17
N ALA A 125 -19.92 -2.85 5.48
CA ALA A 125 -18.86 -3.69 6.02
C ALA A 125 -17.59 -2.87 6.31
N PHE A 126 -16.96 -3.17 7.44
CA PHE A 126 -15.66 -2.61 7.83
C PHE A 126 -14.55 -3.18 6.94
N VAL A 127 -13.79 -2.29 6.30
CA VAL A 127 -12.69 -2.66 5.40
C VAL A 127 -11.36 -2.68 6.15
N HIS A 128 -10.97 -1.56 6.75
CA HIS A 128 -9.75 -1.47 7.53
C HIS A 128 -9.73 -0.22 8.41
N LYS A 129 -8.77 -0.20 9.32
CA LYS A 129 -8.28 1.01 9.98
C LYS A 129 -6.99 1.44 9.28
N GLY A 130 -6.82 2.74 9.07
CA GLY A 130 -5.67 3.33 8.40
C GLY A 130 -4.90 4.27 9.33
N LEU A 131 -3.57 4.16 9.32
CA LEU A 131 -2.67 5.23 9.78
C LEU A 131 -2.03 5.85 8.55
N GLU A 132 -2.29 7.13 8.30
CA GLU A 132 -1.84 7.83 7.11
C GLU A 132 -0.86 8.94 7.46
N SER A 133 0.23 8.99 6.73
CA SER A 133 1.24 10.05 6.74
C SER A 133 1.42 10.63 5.34
N ALA A 134 2.32 11.61 5.20
CA ALA A 134 2.69 12.16 3.90
C ALA A 134 3.31 11.11 2.96
N SER A 135 4.02 10.11 3.50
CA SER A 135 4.79 9.14 2.71
C SER A 135 4.13 7.77 2.57
N ALA A 136 3.23 7.40 3.48
CA ALA A 136 2.63 6.07 3.48
C ALA A 136 1.26 6.02 4.16
N VAL A 137 0.50 4.98 3.84
CA VAL A 137 -0.69 4.53 4.58
C VAL A 137 -0.48 3.10 5.04
N TYR A 138 -0.69 2.84 6.31
CA TYR A 138 -0.60 1.51 6.93
C TYR A 138 -2.02 1.00 7.22
N TYR A 139 -2.38 -0.16 6.67
CA TYR A 139 -3.72 -0.73 6.79
C TYR A 139 -3.76 -1.89 7.78
N PHE A 140 -4.74 -1.86 8.68
CA PHE A 140 -4.95 -2.82 9.76
C PHE A 140 -6.36 -3.44 9.65
N ARG A 141 -6.48 -4.73 9.99
CA ARG A 141 -7.71 -5.51 9.81
C ARG A 141 -8.68 -5.34 10.97
N SER A 142 -8.18 -5.10 12.17
CA SER A 142 -9.04 -5.01 13.35
C SER A 142 -9.78 -3.67 13.40
N PRO A 143 -11.11 -3.67 13.63
CA PRO A 143 -11.84 -2.45 13.96
C PRO A 143 -11.44 -1.91 15.34
N ASP A 144 -10.96 -2.77 16.22
CA ASP A 144 -10.50 -2.41 17.55
C ASP A 144 -9.03 -1.94 17.54
N ILE A 145 -8.62 -1.27 18.62
CA ILE A 145 -7.21 -0.92 18.82
C ILE A 145 -6.48 -2.16 19.37
N ALA A 146 -5.78 -2.86 18.48
CA ALA A 146 -4.85 -3.94 18.81
C ALA A 146 -3.41 -3.45 18.62
N ASP A 147 -2.70 -3.22 19.73
CA ASP A 147 -1.41 -2.54 19.72
C ASP A 147 -0.25 -3.34 19.09
N ASP A 148 -0.38 -4.66 19.09
CA ASP A 148 0.55 -5.64 18.54
C ASP A 148 0.21 -6.05 17.09
N GLU A 149 -0.88 -5.52 16.53
CA GLU A 149 -1.32 -5.83 15.17
C GLU A 149 -0.31 -5.33 14.14
N LEU A 150 0.06 -6.19 13.19
CA LEU A 150 0.88 -5.82 12.04
C LEU A 150 0.00 -5.28 10.92
N PRO A 151 0.48 -4.31 10.11
CA PRO A 151 -0.23 -3.92 8.92
C PRO A 151 -0.34 -5.12 7.97
N TYR A 152 -1.50 -5.31 7.35
CA TYR A 152 -1.69 -6.33 6.32
C TYR A 152 -1.35 -5.80 4.92
N ALA A 153 -1.37 -4.49 4.75
CA ALA A 153 -0.95 -3.80 3.55
C ALA A 153 -0.38 -2.42 3.89
N ILE A 154 0.52 -1.95 3.05
CA ILE A 154 1.11 -0.60 3.12
C ILE A 154 1.07 0.01 1.73
N LEU A 155 0.40 1.16 1.61
CA LEU A 155 0.50 2.03 0.45
C LEU A 155 1.67 2.99 0.64
N TRP A 156 2.65 2.94 -0.25
CA TRP A 156 3.75 3.89 -0.30
C TRP A 156 3.48 4.98 -1.34
N LYS A 157 3.40 6.23 -0.88
CA LYS A 157 3.12 7.40 -1.71
C LYS A 157 4.42 7.91 -2.32
N LEU A 158 4.47 7.97 -3.64
CA LEU A 158 5.63 8.51 -4.34
C LEU A 158 5.60 10.04 -4.29
N SER A 159 6.74 10.65 -4.04
CA SER A 159 6.90 12.09 -4.09
C SER A 159 7.00 12.59 -5.53
N SER A 160 6.26 13.65 -5.85
CA SER A 160 6.56 14.54 -6.98
C SER A 160 7.75 15.42 -6.59
N VAL A 161 8.97 15.06 -6.98
CA VAL A 161 10.11 15.99 -6.90
C VAL A 161 10.17 16.78 -8.19
#